data_AF-A0AAW0JKX0-F1
#
_entry.id   AF-A0AAW0JKX0-F1
#
_cell.length_a   1.000
_cell.length_b   1.000
_cell.length_c   1.000
_cell.angle_alpha   90.00
_cell.angle_beta   90.00
_cell.angle_gamma   90.00
#
_symmetry.space_group_name_H-M   'P 1'
#
loop_
_entity.id
_entity.type
_entity.pdbx_description
1 polymer ?
#
loop_
_entity_poly.entity_id
_entity_poly.type
_entity_poly.pdbx_seq_one_letter_code
_entity_poly.pdbx_strand_id
1 'polypeptide(L)'
;DNAQAFLWLSQLRHRWDDEAKHCFANICDAQFLYSYEYLGNTPRLVITPLTDRCYITLTQSLHLTMSGAPSGPAGTGKTETTKDLGRALGIMVYVFNCSEQMDYKVQVQPAAGETGTWVVAEIRYTAYPFFVD
;
A
#
# COMPACT_ATOMS: atom_id res chain seq x y z
N ASP A 1 -23.24 -18.15 -8.02
CA ASP A 1 -22.20 -17.13 -7.77
C ASP A 1 -22.83 -15.85 -7.26
N ASN A 2 -22.48 -15.48 -6.04
CA ASN A 2 -22.99 -14.27 -5.39
C ASN A 2 -21.92 -13.18 -5.50
N ALA A 3 -22.24 -12.03 -6.09
CA ALA A 3 -21.32 -10.90 -6.20
C ALA A 3 -20.91 -10.30 -4.83
N GLN A 4 -21.56 -10.74 -3.75
CA GLN A 4 -21.24 -10.41 -2.36
C GLN A 4 -20.39 -11.49 -1.66
N ALA A 5 -19.91 -12.51 -2.39
CA ALA A 5 -19.05 -13.53 -1.81
C ALA A 5 -17.71 -12.92 -1.38
N PHE A 6 -17.25 -13.26 -0.17
CA PHE A 6 -15.99 -12.75 0.39
C PHE A 6 -14.80 -12.99 -0.55
N LEU A 7 -14.70 -14.17 -1.16
CA LEU A 7 -13.63 -14.51 -2.11
C LEU A 7 -13.57 -13.56 -3.32
N TRP A 8 -14.71 -12.99 -3.72
CA TRP A 8 -14.78 -12.01 -4.81
C TRP A 8 -14.47 -10.60 -4.32
N LEU A 9 -14.99 -10.23 -3.15
CA LEU A 9 -14.74 -8.92 -2.56
C LEU A 9 -13.29 -8.74 -2.12
N SER A 10 -12.61 -9.81 -1.69
CA SER A 10 -11.24 -9.79 -1.19
C SER A 10 -10.19 -9.51 -2.26
N GLN A 11 -10.55 -9.61 -3.54
CA GLN A 11 -9.67 -9.29 -4.65
C GLN A 11 -9.60 -7.77 -4.86
N LEU A 12 -8.38 -7.24 -5.00
CA LEU A 12 -8.15 -5.85 -5.41
C LEU A 12 -8.64 -5.65 -6.85
N ARG A 13 -9.55 -4.69 -7.04
CA ARG A 13 -10.19 -4.44 -8.34
C ARG A 13 -10.23 -2.95 -8.66
N HIS A 14 -9.93 -2.63 -9.91
CA HIS A 14 -10.07 -1.27 -10.43
C HIS A 14 -11.44 -1.10 -11.08
N ARG A 15 -12.20 -0.11 -10.61
CA ARG A 15 -13.48 0.31 -11.18
C ARG A 15 -13.35 1.72 -11.71
N TRP A 16 -13.60 1.89 -13.01
CA TRP A 16 -13.80 3.22 -13.58
C TRP A 16 -15.21 3.71 -13.24
N ASP A 17 -15.32 4.94 -12.78
CA ASP A 17 -16.59 5.62 -12.55
C ASP A 17 -16.80 6.70 -13.63
N ASP A 18 -17.83 6.54 -14.45
CA ASP A 18 -18.14 7.43 -15.56
C ASP A 18 -18.66 8.80 -15.11
N GLU A 19 -19.32 8.88 -13.95
CA GLU A 19 -19.85 10.13 -13.41
C GLU A 19 -18.72 10.96 -12.80
N ALA A 20 -17.92 10.33 -11.94
CA ALA A 20 -16.77 10.98 -11.31
C ALA A 20 -15.59 11.16 -12.27
N LYS A 21 -15.56 10.44 -13.40
CA LYS A 21 -14.43 10.36 -14.35
C LYS A 21 -13.10 9.98 -13.68
N HIS A 22 -13.20 9.09 -12.70
CA HIS A 22 -12.09 8.65 -11.89
C HIS A 22 -12.06 7.13 -11.75
N CYS A 23 -10.85 6.59 -11.58
CA CYS A 23 -10.60 5.18 -11.30
C CYS A 23 -10.52 4.99 -9.79
N PHE A 24 -11.24 3.99 -9.29
CA PHE A 24 -11.23 3.59 -7.91
C PHE A 24 -10.63 2.19 -7.77
N ALA A 25 -9.79 2.00 -6.75
CA ALA A 25 -9.34 0.70 -6.32
C ALA A 25 -10.22 0.23 -5.15
N ASN A 26 -10.91 -0.90 -5.34
CA ASN A 26 -11.85 -1.47 -4.39
C ASN A 26 -11.30 -2.82 -3.89
N ILE A 27 -11.36 -3.02 -2.58
CA ILE A 27 -10.99 -4.28 -1.92
C ILE A 27 -11.75 -4.43 -0.61
N CYS A 28 -12.45 -5.54 -0.45
CA CYS A 28 -13.47 -5.72 0.59
C CYS A 28 -14.38 -4.49 0.67
N ASP A 29 -14.45 -3.86 1.84
CA ASP A 29 -15.26 -2.68 2.12
C ASP A 29 -14.53 -1.35 1.86
N ALA A 30 -13.24 -1.42 1.53
CA ALA A 30 -12.40 -0.24 1.31
C ALA A 30 -12.42 0.21 -0.16
N GLN A 31 -12.51 1.52 -0.36
CA GLN A 31 -12.46 2.17 -1.67
C GLN A 31 -11.46 3.32 -1.63
N PHE A 32 -10.55 3.34 -2.61
CA PHE A 32 -9.52 4.36 -2.74
C PHE A 32 -9.56 4.98 -4.13
N LEU A 33 -9.37 6.30 -4.21
CA LEU A 33 -9.13 6.97 -5.49
C LEU A 33 -7.72 6.58 -5.98
N TYR A 34 -7.61 6.19 -7.26
CA TYR A 34 -6.31 5.95 -7.87
C TYR A 34 -5.55 7.27 -8.02
N SER A 35 -4.29 7.35 -7.57
CA SER A 35 -3.56 8.64 -7.52
C SER A 35 -2.83 9.02 -8.82
N TYR A 36 -2.87 8.17 -9.85
CA TYR A 36 -2.32 8.46 -11.19
C TYR A 36 -0.84 8.84 -11.25
N GLU A 37 -0.04 8.46 -10.26
CA GLU A 37 1.39 8.73 -10.29
C GLU A 37 2.10 7.82 -11.30
N TYR A 38 3.06 8.40 -12.04
CA TYR A 38 3.84 7.64 -13.01
C TYR A 38 4.99 6.91 -12.32
N LEU A 39 4.92 5.58 -12.30
CA LEU A 39 5.87 4.72 -11.57
C LEU A 39 6.86 3.99 -12.49
N GLY A 40 6.79 4.24 -13.80
CA GLY A 40 7.65 3.61 -14.81
C GLY A 40 7.33 2.13 -15.06
N ASN A 41 8.12 1.50 -15.94
CA ASN A 41 8.02 0.06 -16.20
C ASN A 41 8.83 -0.71 -15.15
N THR A 42 8.15 -1.17 -14.10
CA THR A 42 8.74 -1.97 -13.02
C THR A 42 8.19 -3.39 -13.04
N PRO A 43 8.99 -4.41 -12.69
CA PRO A 43 8.51 -5.79 -12.67
C PRO A 43 7.36 -5.95 -11.65
N ARG A 44 6.33 -6.71 -12.03
CA ARG A 44 5.20 -7.02 -11.16
C ARG A 44 5.51 -8.19 -10.25
N LEU A 45 5.03 -8.11 -9.01
CA LEU A 45 5.12 -9.22 -8.07
C LEU A 45 4.08 -10.29 -8.42
N VAL A 46 4.45 -11.57 -8.29
CA VAL A 46 3.50 -12.67 -8.45
C VAL A 46 2.54 -12.66 -7.27
N ILE A 47 1.23 -12.58 -7.54
CA ILE A 47 0.19 -12.62 -6.51
C ILE A 47 0.03 -14.07 -6.04
N THR A 48 0.19 -14.25 -4.73
CA THR A 48 -0.01 -15.52 -4.01
C THR A 48 -1.07 -15.33 -2.91
N PRO A 49 -1.61 -16.41 -2.34
CA PRO A 49 -2.54 -16.29 -1.21
C PRO A 49 -1.98 -15.55 0.01
N LEU A 50 -0.65 -15.46 0.15
CA LEU A 50 -0.02 -14.71 1.23
C LEU A 50 -0.04 -13.20 0.94
N THR A 51 0.34 -12.79 -0.28
CA THR A 51 0.33 -11.37 -0.68
C THR A 51 -1.09 -10.83 -0.74
N ASP A 52 -2.06 -11.65 -1.15
CA ASP A 52 -3.48 -11.27 -1.17
C ASP A 52 -3.99 -10.91 0.24
N ARG A 53 -3.64 -11.72 1.25
CA ARG A 53 -3.93 -11.39 2.65
C ARG A 53 -3.23 -10.12 3.12
N CYS A 54 -1.98 -9.89 2.71
CA CYS A 54 -1.28 -8.65 3.01
C CYS A 54 -1.99 -7.43 2.39
N TYR A 55 -2.51 -7.54 1.17
CA TYR A 55 -3.25 -6.46 0.52
C TYR A 55 -4.50 -6.11 1.31
N ILE A 56 -5.29 -7.11 1.72
CA ILE A 56 -6.48 -6.90 2.55
C ILE A 56 -6.10 -6.20 3.86
N THR A 57 -5.11 -6.70 4.61
CA THR A 57 -4.75 -6.09 5.90
C THR A 57 -4.26 -4.65 5.74
N LEU A 58 -3.41 -4.38 4.75
CA LEU A 58 -2.85 -3.03 4.53
C LEU A 58 -3.90 -2.04 4.06
N THR A 59 -4.82 -2.47 3.19
CA THR A 59 -5.91 -1.62 2.69
C THR A 59 -6.96 -1.37 3.77
N GLN A 60 -7.27 -2.36 4.61
CA GLN A 60 -8.15 -2.17 5.76
C GLN A 60 -7.52 -1.25 6.82
N SER A 61 -6.23 -1.38 7.12
CA SER A 61 -5.57 -0.43 8.02
C SER A 61 -5.60 0.99 7.45
N LEU A 62 -5.35 1.15 6.15
CA LEU A 62 -5.44 2.45 5.48
C LEU A 62 -6.84 3.04 5.52
N HIS A 63 -7.87 2.22 5.30
CA HIS A 63 -9.27 2.66 5.38
C HIS A 63 -9.63 3.21 6.77
N LEU A 64 -8.97 2.70 7.81
CA LEU A 64 -9.11 3.17 9.19
C LEU A 64 -8.13 4.31 9.54
N THR A 65 -7.41 4.88 8.57
CA THR A 65 -6.36 5.89 8.78
C THR A 65 -5.26 5.40 9.74
N MET A 66 -5.02 4.10 9.75
CA MET A 66 -4.00 3.44 10.55
C MET A 66 -2.84 2.94 9.70
N SER A 67 -1.70 2.81 10.35
CA SER A 67 -0.48 2.25 9.77
C SER A 67 -0.47 0.72 9.80
N GLY A 68 0.02 0.10 8.72
CA GLY A 68 0.07 -1.35 8.57
C GLY A 68 1.51 -1.85 8.55
N ALA A 69 1.82 -2.86 9.37
CA ALA A 69 3.17 -3.45 9.43
C ALA A 69 3.15 -4.92 8.99
N PRO A 70 3.52 -5.25 7.74
CA PRO A 70 3.68 -6.64 7.35
C PRO A 70 4.90 -7.21 8.09
N SER A 71 4.69 -8.28 8.86
CA SER A 71 5.74 -8.96 9.62
C SER A 71 5.99 -10.36 9.07
N GLY A 72 7.25 -10.80 9.05
CA GLY A 72 7.65 -12.11 8.54
C GLY A 72 9.17 -12.25 8.37
N PRO A 73 9.68 -13.48 8.15
CA PRO A 73 11.11 -13.76 7.97
C PRO A 73 11.79 -12.92 6.87
N ALA A 74 13.12 -12.83 6.89
CA ALA A 74 13.87 -12.19 5.82
C ALA A 74 13.61 -12.89 4.47
N GLY A 75 13.51 -12.12 3.38
CA GLY A 75 13.30 -12.66 2.03
C GLY A 75 11.87 -13.08 1.68
N THR A 76 10.87 -12.85 2.53
CA THR A 76 9.46 -13.18 2.23
C THR A 76 8.71 -12.12 1.42
N GLY A 77 9.42 -11.23 0.72
CA GLY A 77 8.81 -10.28 -0.21
C GLY A 77 8.01 -9.14 0.43
N LYS A 78 8.21 -8.82 1.73
CA LYS A 78 7.37 -7.83 2.46
C LYS A 78 7.43 -6.44 1.82
N THR A 79 8.65 -5.97 1.58
CA THR A 79 8.94 -4.66 1.00
C THR A 79 8.43 -4.60 -0.44
N GLU A 80 8.60 -5.67 -1.20
CA GLU A 80 8.12 -5.83 -2.56
C GLU A 80 6.59 -5.86 -2.62
N THR A 81 5.93 -6.48 -1.66
CA THR A 81 4.46 -6.55 -1.55
C THR A 81 3.89 -5.16 -1.33
N THR A 82 4.46 -4.37 -0.42
CA THR A 82 3.99 -2.99 -0.19
C THR A 82 4.26 -2.09 -1.39
N LYS A 83 5.39 -2.26 -2.08
CA LYS A 83 5.67 -1.55 -3.34
C LYS A 83 4.67 -1.91 -4.45
N ASP A 84 4.33 -3.18 -4.63
CA ASP A 84 3.35 -3.59 -5.65
C ASP A 84 1.94 -3.09 -5.31
N LEU A 85 1.55 -3.10 -4.03
CA LEU A 85 0.29 -2.50 -3.58
C LEU A 85 0.21 -1.00 -3.87
N GLY A 86 1.24 -0.23 -3.51
CA GLY A 86 1.27 1.21 -3.80
C GLY A 86 1.20 1.49 -5.30
N ARG A 87 1.87 0.69 -6.14
CA ARG A 87 1.71 0.76 -7.60
C ARG A 87 0.30 0.45 -8.06
N ALA A 88 -0.37 -0.51 -7.44
CA ALA A 88 -1.75 -0.83 -7.76
C ALA A 88 -2.72 0.31 -7.35
N LEU A 89 -2.37 1.12 -6.35
CA LEU A 89 -3.11 2.34 -5.97
C LEU A 89 -2.67 3.59 -6.75
N GLY A 90 -1.59 3.48 -7.54
CA GLY A 90 -1.04 4.60 -8.31
C GLY A 90 -0.30 5.62 -7.45
N ILE A 91 0.30 5.18 -6.34
CA ILE A 91 1.03 6.01 -5.38
C ILE A 91 2.50 5.55 -5.31
N MET A 92 3.41 6.50 -5.26
CA MET A 92 4.83 6.23 -5.03
C MET A 92 5.09 5.74 -3.62
N VAL A 93 5.87 4.66 -3.54
CA VAL A 93 6.30 4.04 -2.29
C VAL A 93 7.79 4.27 -2.11
N TYR A 94 8.15 5.05 -1.09
CA TYR A 94 9.55 5.22 -0.70
C TYR A 94 9.91 4.18 0.35
N VAL A 95 11.08 3.56 0.17
CA VAL A 95 11.63 2.59 1.13
C VAL A 95 12.86 3.16 1.78
N PHE A 96 12.81 3.26 3.11
CA PHE A 96 13.93 3.73 3.92
C PHE A 96 14.54 2.55 4.66
N ASN A 97 15.83 2.32 4.43
CA ASN A 97 16.62 1.41 5.25
C ASN A 97 17.07 2.16 6.51
N CYS A 98 16.37 1.92 7.60
CA CYS A 98 16.65 2.48 8.92
C CYS A 98 17.82 1.76 9.63
N SER A 99 19.05 1.83 9.10
CA SER A 99 20.21 1.22 9.75
C SER A 99 20.53 1.89 11.10
N GLU A 100 21.31 1.22 11.97
CA GLU A 100 21.73 1.79 13.28
C GLU A 100 22.55 3.10 13.14
N GLN A 101 22.98 3.45 11.93
CA GLN A 101 23.73 4.66 11.62
C GLN A 101 22.84 5.81 11.16
N MET A 102 21.51 5.61 11.04
CA MET A 102 20.56 6.65 10.69
C MET A 102 20.22 7.51 11.91
N ASP A 103 20.53 8.80 11.81
CA ASP A 103 20.20 9.80 12.82
C ASP A 103 18.67 9.90 12.98
N TYR A 104 18.18 9.96 14.22
CA TYR A 104 16.74 9.93 14.54
C TYR A 104 15.95 11.06 13.86
N LYS A 105 16.62 12.17 13.53
CA LYS A 105 16.05 13.29 12.79
C LYS A 105 15.64 12.93 11.36
N VAL A 106 16.40 12.06 10.70
CA VAL A 106 16.14 11.60 9.33
C VAL A 106 15.08 10.49 9.30
N GLN A 107 14.81 9.83 10.42
CA GLN A 107 13.69 8.87 10.51
C GLN A 107 12.32 9.58 10.59
N VAL A 108 12.27 10.76 11.21
CA VAL A 108 11.03 11.54 11.38
C VAL A 108 10.73 12.43 10.16
N GLN A 109 11.75 12.93 9.46
CA GLN A 109 11.57 13.87 8.35
C GLN A 109 10.79 13.33 7.13
N PRO A 110 10.96 12.07 6.69
CA PRO A 110 10.13 11.46 5.64
C PRO A 110 8.66 11.33 6.05
N ALA A 111 8.36 11.25 7.34
CA ALA A 111 6.99 11.17 7.87
C ALA A 111 6.27 12.53 7.88
N ALA A 112 6.95 13.63 7.60
CA ALA A 112 6.40 14.99 7.59
C ALA A 112 6.25 15.60 6.19
N GLY A 113 6.42 14.81 5.12
CA GLY A 113 6.24 15.29 3.74
C GLY A 113 4.76 15.45 3.40
N GLU A 114 4.35 16.65 2.98
CA GLU A 114 2.97 17.06 2.65
C GLU A 114 2.39 16.40 1.38
N THR A 115 3.12 15.48 0.74
CA THR A 115 2.69 14.79 -0.47
C THR A 115 2.09 13.44 -0.08
N GLY A 116 0.83 13.15 -0.45
CA GLY A 116 0.09 11.90 -0.14
C GLY A 116 0.78 10.60 -0.60
N THR A 117 1.88 10.28 0.05
CA THR A 117 2.93 9.34 -0.37
C THR A 117 3.01 8.23 0.66
N TRP A 118 3.25 7.02 0.20
CA TRP A 118 3.42 5.89 1.10
C TRP A 118 4.88 5.71 1.49
N VAL A 119 5.15 5.71 2.79
CA VAL A 119 6.49 5.52 3.31
C VAL A 119 6.57 4.15 3.99
N VAL A 120 7.45 3.30 3.48
CA VAL A 120 7.77 2.00 4.06
C VAL A 120 9.14 2.10 4.72
N ALA A 121 9.16 2.09 6.04
CA ALA A 121 10.41 1.99 6.80
C ALA A 121 10.80 0.52 6.97
N GLU A 122 12.05 0.17 6.65
CA GLU A 122 12.58 -1.18 6.72
C GLU A 122 13.65 -1.30 7.83
N ILE A 123 13.36 -0.97 9.09
CA ILE A 123 13.92 -1.68 10.26
C ILE A 123 12.83 -1.71 11.34
N ARG A 124 12.51 -2.91 11.82
CA ARG A 124 11.57 -3.22 12.92
C ARG A 124 10.30 -2.34 12.96
N TYR A 125 9.26 -2.89 12.35
CA TYR A 125 7.85 -2.52 12.53
C TYR A 125 7.47 -1.14 11.96
N THR A 126 6.30 -1.11 11.33
CA THR A 126 5.54 0.09 10.89
C THR A 126 5.86 0.60 9.48
N ALA A 127 4.98 0.29 8.51
CA ALA A 127 4.80 1.14 7.34
C ALA A 127 3.72 2.18 7.67
N TYR A 128 4.03 3.47 7.49
CA TYR A 128 3.10 4.56 7.72
C TYR A 128 2.51 4.99 6.36
N PRO A 129 1.23 4.70 6.07
CA PRO A 129 0.52 5.45 5.05
C PRO A 129 0.15 6.80 5.65
N PHE A 130 0.76 7.88 5.16
CA PHE A 130 0.29 9.24 5.42
C PHE A 130 -0.59 9.67 4.26
N PHE A 131 -1.87 9.88 4.54
CA PHE A 131 -2.78 10.69 3.73
C PHE A 131 -2.96 12.00 4.52
N VAL A 132 -2.45 13.11 3.98
CA VAL A 132 -2.78 14.45 4.49
C VAL A 132 -3.85 14.98 3.55
N ASP A 133 -5.04 15.26 4.07
CA ASP A 133 -6.12 15.97 3.37
C ASP A 133 -5.68 17.37 2.93
#